data_AF-A0A7X6LSM9-F1
#
_entry.id   AF-A0A7X6LSM9-F1
#
_cell.length_a   1.000
_cell.length_b   1.000
_cell.length_c   1.000
_cell.angle_alpha   90.00
_cell.angle_beta   90.00
_cell.angle_gamma   90.00
#
_symmetry.space_group_name_H-M   'P 1'
#
loop_
_entity.id
_entity.type
_entity.pdbx_description
1 polymer ?
#
loop_
_entity_poly.entity_id
_entity_poly.type
_entity_poly.pdbx_seq_one_letter_code
_entity_poly.pdbx_strand_id
1 'polypeptide(L)'
;MDHSATMIDLHREVLDGEREAPAWYTPQGWTYRRWRKDSAKKARSMEAQRRRAGGVVPVRGEKPYGSSKPRGFTGRYSGYAAVQNGPQEWQTTTNLGCGFNPNVVGAPAPMIGTALGRHVITNAEVGCDPMSWFREGIIANPSAFVLSLPGLGKSTLIRKMLMGGVATGQVPIIAGDIKGEYVGFVQQVGGQVITIGHGEGHLNPLDVGALGRVIPKLEEHGDQELVDRAKEQVHGRQVSMVATLVGLSRGEKIRDYEAMIVSAALREMYEDAELDWNNPPILRDLIEHLEKGSERLWQLARAREREQWDSRVDALILSLNSLLDGATGRIFSGQTTTPINVDSTAVCIDVSAIDRGDSAMKAAVMMASWSSAFGAIEASHMLSDAGLEPQRYFTVTLDELWQVLASAPGMVSQIDALTRLNRTDATSLCMITHTLKDLEALPTEEDRKTAMGFIERAGMVICGGLPSSELSILSGQLWFSPAEAQMITSWSKGAPPKRSRTRGAKATPPGRGRFMIKPSKDGSPGVPVQTVLMPSEVELRLHDTNARFEAFFEEGTVA
;
A
#
# COMPACT_ATOMS: atom_id res chain seq x y z
N MET A 1 -50.03 -35.14 14.06
CA MET A 1 -48.69 -34.64 14.43
C MET A 1 -48.85 -33.74 15.63
N ASP A 2 -48.05 -33.94 16.66
CA ASP A 2 -48.25 -33.33 17.98
C ASP A 2 -47.97 -31.81 17.93
N HIS A 3 -49.04 -31.01 17.81
CA HIS A 3 -48.96 -29.54 17.81
C HIS A 3 -48.30 -28.98 19.08
N SER A 4 -48.22 -29.76 20.16
CA SER A 4 -47.55 -29.36 21.40
C SER A 4 -46.03 -29.40 21.27
N ALA A 5 -45.46 -30.43 20.61
CA ALA A 5 -44.02 -30.59 20.43
C ALA A 5 -43.43 -29.46 19.55
N THR A 6 -44.11 -29.17 18.43
CA THR A 6 -43.72 -28.07 17.53
C THR A 6 -43.77 -26.69 18.19
N MET A 7 -44.71 -26.46 19.12
CA MET A 7 -44.76 -25.21 19.90
C MET A 7 -43.73 -25.15 21.03
N ILE A 8 -43.32 -26.30 21.58
CA ILE A 8 -42.22 -26.39 22.56
C ILE A 8 -40.90 -25.98 21.89
N ASP A 9 -40.60 -26.53 20.71
CA ASP A 9 -39.37 -26.20 19.99
C ASP A 9 -39.37 -24.74 19.54
N LEU A 10 -40.50 -24.24 19.02
CA LEU A 10 -40.66 -22.82 18.70
C LEU A 10 -40.48 -21.92 19.94
N HIS A 11 -40.96 -22.35 21.11
CA HIS A 11 -40.75 -21.59 22.35
C HIS A 11 -39.29 -21.62 22.80
N ARG A 12 -38.57 -22.72 22.57
CA ARG A 12 -37.13 -22.83 22.82
C ARG A 12 -36.36 -21.89 21.89
N GLU A 13 -36.56 -21.95 20.57
CA GLU A 13 -35.94 -21.06 19.58
C GLU A 13 -36.18 -19.56 19.88
N VAL A 14 -37.41 -19.22 20.28
CA VAL A 14 -37.78 -17.84 20.67
C VAL A 14 -37.06 -17.40 21.94
N LEU A 15 -36.89 -18.32 22.90
CA LEU A 15 -36.08 -18.03 24.07
C LEU A 15 -34.60 -17.89 23.65
N ASP A 16 -34.11 -18.72 22.72
CA ASP A 16 -32.74 -18.76 22.21
C ASP A 16 -32.34 -17.53 21.40
N GLY A 17 -33.32 -16.71 21.00
CA GLY A 17 -33.08 -15.54 20.18
C GLY A 17 -32.78 -15.88 18.73
N GLU A 18 -32.83 -17.16 18.37
CA GLU A 18 -32.68 -17.68 17.01
C GLU A 18 -33.89 -17.31 16.14
N ARG A 19 -35.05 -17.09 16.77
CA ARG A 19 -36.29 -16.73 16.08
C ARG A 19 -37.11 -15.71 16.85
N GLU A 20 -37.71 -14.74 16.15
CA GLU A 20 -38.64 -13.81 16.79
C GLU A 20 -39.98 -14.49 17.10
N ALA A 21 -40.61 -14.08 18.20
CA ALA A 21 -41.95 -14.57 18.54
C ALA A 21 -42.93 -14.19 17.43
N PRO A 22 -43.73 -15.14 16.91
CA PRO A 22 -44.66 -14.86 15.82
C PRO A 22 -45.66 -13.77 16.23
N ALA A 23 -45.92 -12.83 15.31
CA ALA A 23 -46.79 -11.71 15.58
C ALA A 23 -48.21 -12.18 15.94
N TRP A 24 -48.85 -11.53 16.91
CA TRP A 24 -50.08 -12.01 17.54
C TRP A 24 -51.26 -12.18 16.59
N TYR A 25 -51.27 -11.47 15.46
CA TYR A 25 -52.31 -11.53 14.43
C TYR A 25 -52.08 -12.65 13.40
N THR A 26 -50.94 -13.32 13.41
CA THR A 26 -50.63 -14.42 12.47
C THR A 26 -51.23 -15.74 12.96
N PRO A 27 -51.64 -16.67 12.07
CA PRO A 27 -52.16 -17.98 12.47
C PRO A 27 -51.24 -18.74 13.44
N GLN A 28 -49.92 -18.65 13.24
CA GLN A 28 -48.90 -19.22 14.12
C GLN A 28 -48.79 -18.47 15.47
N GLY A 29 -49.00 -17.14 15.49
CA GLY A 29 -49.05 -16.35 16.71
C GLY A 29 -50.26 -16.69 17.59
N TRP A 30 -51.42 -16.96 16.97
CA TRP A 30 -52.62 -17.41 17.67
C TRP A 30 -52.42 -18.77 18.34
N THR A 31 -51.86 -19.74 17.61
CA THR A 31 -51.58 -21.08 18.15
C THR A 31 -50.50 -21.05 19.24
N TYR A 32 -49.43 -20.27 19.03
CA TYR A 32 -48.38 -20.08 20.02
C TYR A 32 -48.90 -19.43 21.32
N ARG A 33 -49.77 -18.42 21.21
CA ARG A 33 -50.37 -17.75 22.36
C ARG A 33 -51.33 -18.67 23.11
N ARG A 34 -52.12 -19.47 22.39
CA ARG A 34 -53.02 -20.48 22.98
C ARG A 34 -52.21 -21.55 23.71
N TRP A 35 -51.16 -22.07 23.08
CA TRP A 35 -50.24 -23.03 23.70
C TRP A 35 -49.55 -22.45 24.95
N ARG A 36 -49.05 -21.21 24.94
CA ARG A 36 -48.46 -20.57 26.14
C ARG A 36 -49.47 -20.41 27.28
N LYS A 37 -50.76 -20.22 26.97
CA LYS A 37 -51.83 -20.13 27.96
C LYS A 37 -52.15 -21.51 28.56
N ASP A 38 -52.31 -22.52 27.72
CA ASP A 38 -52.71 -23.87 28.12
C ASP A 38 -51.55 -24.63 28.80
N SER A 39 -50.32 -24.40 28.34
CA SER A 39 -49.08 -25.00 28.86
C SER A 39 -48.26 -24.07 29.74
N ALA A 40 -48.92 -23.16 30.48
CA ALA A 40 -48.27 -22.10 31.26
C ALA A 40 -47.21 -22.63 32.26
N LYS A 41 -47.44 -23.79 32.89
CA LYS A 41 -46.49 -24.42 33.80
C LYS A 41 -45.21 -24.88 33.09
N LYS A 42 -45.34 -25.40 31.86
CA LYS A 42 -44.23 -25.92 31.05
C LYS A 42 -43.41 -24.78 30.44
N ALA A 43 -44.07 -23.76 29.89
CA ALA A 43 -43.41 -22.53 29.43
C ALA A 43 -42.62 -21.84 30.56
N ARG A 44 -43.22 -21.69 31.75
CA ARG A 44 -42.51 -21.14 32.93
C ARG A 44 -41.30 -21.98 33.35
N SER A 45 -41.40 -23.30 33.26
CA SER A 45 -40.27 -24.21 33.57
C SER A 45 -39.12 -24.06 32.58
N MET A 46 -39.42 -23.94 31.28
CA MET A 46 -38.41 -23.73 30.23
C MET A 46 -37.75 -22.35 30.36
N GLU A 47 -38.55 -21.31 30.60
CA GLU A 47 -38.06 -19.97 30.91
C GLU A 47 -37.15 -20.00 32.16
N ALA A 48 -37.53 -20.73 33.22
CA ALA A 48 -36.73 -20.87 34.44
C ALA A 48 -35.42 -21.66 34.25
N GLN A 49 -35.45 -22.75 33.46
CA GLN A 49 -34.25 -23.54 33.14
C GLN A 49 -33.23 -22.71 32.35
N ARG A 50 -33.69 -21.95 31.36
CA ARG A 50 -32.83 -21.02 30.63
C ARG A 50 -32.26 -19.93 31.53
N ARG A 51 -33.10 -19.35 32.41
CA ARG A 51 -32.67 -18.32 33.38
C ARG A 51 -31.56 -18.82 34.31
N ARG A 52 -31.52 -20.12 34.64
CA ARG A 52 -30.43 -20.74 35.42
C ARG A 52 -29.14 -20.92 34.61
N ALA A 53 -29.23 -21.16 33.29
CA ALA A 53 -28.06 -21.30 32.43
C ALA A 53 -27.26 -19.98 32.28
N GLY A 54 -27.88 -18.82 32.55
CA GLY A 54 -27.23 -17.49 32.52
C GLY A 54 -26.52 -17.06 33.81
N GLY A 55 -26.37 -17.94 34.81
CA GLY A 55 -25.51 -17.71 35.98
C GLY A 55 -26.03 -16.77 37.09
N VAL A 56 -27.21 -16.15 36.94
CA VAL A 56 -27.76 -15.22 37.95
C VAL A 56 -29.08 -15.76 38.51
N VAL A 57 -29.12 -16.01 39.83
CA VAL A 57 -30.36 -16.41 40.53
C VAL A 57 -31.17 -15.15 40.85
N PRO A 58 -32.37 -14.95 40.27
CA PRO A 58 -33.16 -13.75 40.52
C PRO A 58 -33.74 -13.74 41.95
N VAL A 59 -33.72 -12.57 42.60
CA VAL A 59 -34.30 -12.36 43.93
C VAL A 59 -35.83 -12.34 43.83
N ARG A 60 -36.52 -12.91 44.82
CA ARG A 60 -37.98 -13.02 44.83
C ARG A 60 -38.63 -11.64 44.86
N GLY A 61 -39.31 -11.26 43.77
CA GLY A 61 -40.01 -9.97 43.63
C GLY A 61 -39.42 -9.06 42.55
N GLU A 62 -38.21 -9.34 42.10
CA GLU A 62 -37.57 -8.62 41.00
C GLU A 62 -38.09 -9.16 39.67
N LYS A 63 -38.53 -8.27 38.75
CA LYS A 63 -38.81 -8.64 37.37
C LYS A 63 -37.50 -8.48 36.59
N PRO A 64 -36.76 -9.56 36.29
CA PRO A 64 -35.54 -9.44 35.51
C PRO A 64 -35.88 -8.89 34.12
N TYR A 65 -35.10 -7.92 33.66
CA TYR A 65 -35.18 -7.42 32.29
C TYR A 65 -34.90 -8.57 31.30
N GLY A 66 -35.46 -8.49 30.08
CA GLY A 66 -35.10 -9.42 28.99
C GLY A 66 -33.60 -9.34 28.65
N SER A 67 -33.12 -10.15 27.70
CA SER A 67 -31.77 -9.94 27.16
C SER A 67 -31.68 -8.52 26.56
N SER A 68 -30.57 -7.84 26.82
CA SER A 68 -30.33 -6.52 26.26
C SER A 68 -30.23 -6.65 24.73
N LYS A 69 -31.14 -5.98 24.01
CA LYS A 69 -31.06 -5.85 22.55
C LYS A 69 -30.30 -4.56 22.21
N PRO A 70 -29.84 -4.36 20.96
CA PRO A 70 -29.17 -3.12 20.55
C PRO A 70 -29.95 -1.84 20.86
N ARG A 71 -31.28 -1.93 21.04
CA ARG A 71 -32.19 -0.81 21.36
C ARG A 71 -32.66 -0.78 22.81
N GLY A 72 -31.98 -1.52 23.70
CA GLY A 72 -32.30 -1.63 25.11
C GLY A 72 -33.15 -2.86 25.45
N PHE A 73 -33.66 -2.88 26.69
CA PHE A 73 -34.39 -4.01 27.26
C PHE A 73 -35.83 -4.05 26.76
N THR A 74 -36.32 -5.24 26.41
CA THR A 74 -37.73 -5.45 26.03
C THR A 74 -38.56 -5.93 27.22
N GLY A 75 -39.75 -5.34 27.42
CA GLY A 75 -40.58 -5.64 28.60
C GLY A 75 -41.45 -4.46 29.06
N ARG A 76 -42.35 -4.75 30.00
CA ARG A 76 -43.16 -3.72 30.67
C ARG A 76 -42.29 -3.06 31.74
N TYR A 77 -42.13 -1.74 31.69
CA TYR A 77 -41.20 -0.95 32.50
C TYR A 77 -39.71 -1.14 32.16
N SER A 78 -39.39 -1.53 30.92
CA SER A 78 -38.02 -1.60 30.42
C SER A 78 -37.70 -0.45 29.46
N GLY A 79 -36.44 -0.01 29.44
CA GLY A 79 -35.98 1.04 28.54
C GLY A 79 -35.74 0.49 27.13
N TYR A 80 -36.71 0.66 26.23
CA TYR A 80 -36.57 0.41 24.80
C TYR A 80 -36.58 1.74 24.04
N ALA A 81 -35.50 2.04 23.33
CA ALA A 81 -35.40 3.23 22.49
C ALA A 81 -35.82 2.90 21.05
N ALA A 82 -36.88 3.56 20.56
CA ALA A 82 -37.33 3.38 19.18
C ALA A 82 -36.34 3.99 18.15
N VAL A 83 -35.56 4.98 18.58
CA VAL A 83 -34.45 5.57 17.85
C VAL A 83 -33.36 5.82 18.88
N GLN A 84 -32.17 5.26 18.69
CA GLN A 84 -30.98 5.68 19.42
C GLN A 84 -30.42 6.90 18.70
N ASN A 85 -30.72 8.10 19.22
CA ASN A 85 -29.97 9.27 18.84
C ASN A 85 -28.58 9.12 19.44
N GLY A 86 -27.54 9.32 18.63
CA GLY A 86 -26.18 9.46 19.16
C GLY A 86 -26.16 10.61 20.17
N PRO A 87 -25.36 10.52 21.25
CA PRO A 87 -25.18 11.65 22.15
C PRO A 87 -24.71 12.87 21.34
N GLN A 88 -25.15 14.07 21.73
CA GLN A 88 -24.55 15.29 21.20
C GLN A 88 -23.09 15.31 21.65
N GLU A 89 -22.19 15.32 20.69
CA GLU A 89 -20.75 15.37 20.94
C GLU A 89 -20.31 16.82 21.06
N TRP A 90 -19.69 17.15 22.19
CA TRP A 90 -19.10 18.44 22.46
C TRP A 90 -17.60 18.25 22.64
N GLN A 91 -16.78 18.98 21.87
CA GLN A 91 -15.33 18.92 22.01
C GLN A 91 -14.90 19.89 23.13
N THR A 92 -14.18 19.36 24.13
CA THR A 92 -13.55 20.15 25.19
C THR A 92 -12.23 19.49 25.57
N THR A 93 -11.28 20.26 26.11
CA THR A 93 -10.03 19.68 26.60
C THR A 93 -10.27 18.88 27.88
N THR A 94 -9.52 17.80 28.09
CA THR A 94 -9.66 16.95 29.30
C THR A 94 -9.54 17.77 30.60
N ASN A 95 -8.74 18.83 30.57
CA ASN A 95 -8.55 19.76 31.69
C ASN A 95 -9.82 20.56 32.04
N LEU A 96 -10.72 20.80 31.07
CA LEU A 96 -11.94 21.59 31.27
C LEU A 96 -13.19 20.73 31.46
N GLY A 97 -13.24 19.54 30.87
CA GLY A 97 -14.43 18.70 30.86
C GLY A 97 -14.69 17.86 32.12
N CYS A 98 -13.65 17.57 32.92
CA CYS A 98 -13.69 16.73 34.13
C CYS A 98 -14.62 15.49 34.04
N GLY A 99 -14.76 14.91 32.85
CA GLY A 99 -15.74 13.87 32.55
C GLY A 99 -15.11 12.49 32.49
N PHE A 100 -15.77 11.52 33.10
CA PHE A 100 -15.42 10.10 32.94
C PHE A 100 -15.74 9.70 31.49
N ASN A 101 -14.74 9.39 30.66
CA ASN A 101 -14.95 8.87 29.32
C ASN A 101 -15.36 7.38 29.43
N PRO A 102 -16.61 7.00 29.13
CA PRO A 102 -17.06 5.60 29.28
C PRO A 102 -16.39 4.66 28.26
N ASN A 103 -15.68 5.19 27.26
CA ASN A 103 -14.87 4.40 26.34
C ASN A 103 -13.49 4.15 26.95
N VAL A 104 -13.43 3.25 27.93
CA VAL A 104 -12.21 2.87 28.69
C VAL A 104 -11.20 2.09 27.85
N VAL A 105 -11.59 1.57 26.68
CA VAL A 105 -10.64 1.11 25.67
C VAL A 105 -10.08 2.36 24.97
N GLY A 106 -9.16 3.04 25.66
CA GLY A 106 -8.38 4.10 25.08
C GLY A 106 -7.53 3.52 23.96
N ALA A 107 -8.02 3.58 22.72
CA ALA A 107 -7.15 3.51 21.57
C ALA A 107 -6.38 4.84 21.58
N PRO A 108 -5.06 4.85 21.88
CA PRO A 108 -4.30 6.08 21.78
C PRO A 108 -4.40 6.55 20.33
N ALA A 109 -4.94 7.74 20.14
CA ALA A 109 -4.94 8.47 18.88
C ALA A 109 -3.89 9.57 19.01
N PRO A 110 -2.59 9.26 18.92
CA PRO A 110 -1.56 10.27 19.06
C PRO A 110 -1.62 11.25 17.89
N MET A 111 -1.49 12.53 18.18
CA MET A 111 -1.22 13.56 17.18
C MET A 111 0.28 13.65 16.91
N ILE A 112 0.85 12.55 16.44
CA ILE A 112 2.27 12.42 16.12
C ILE A 112 2.42 12.27 14.61
N GLY A 113 3.12 13.23 13.99
CA GLY A 113 3.32 13.26 12.56
C GLY A 113 2.19 13.94 11.80
N THR A 114 1.98 13.53 10.56
CA THR A 114 1.05 14.19 9.64
C THR A 114 -0.40 14.05 10.09
N ALA A 115 -1.10 15.17 10.28
CA ALA A 115 -2.51 15.17 10.68
C ALA A 115 -3.40 14.52 9.60
N LEU A 116 -3.82 13.27 9.77
CA LEU A 116 -4.58 12.52 8.76
C LEU A 116 -6.09 12.75 8.87
N GLY A 117 -6.58 12.91 10.09
CA GLY A 117 -8.00 13.13 10.33
C GLY A 117 -8.41 12.78 11.75
N ARG A 118 -9.52 12.07 11.90
CA ARG A 118 -10.13 11.80 13.21
C ARG A 118 -10.35 10.32 13.44
N HIS A 119 -10.20 9.89 14.67
CA HIS A 119 -10.48 8.54 15.09
C HIS A 119 -11.97 8.22 14.90
N VAL A 120 -12.30 7.12 14.22
CA VAL A 120 -13.68 6.80 13.77
C VAL A 120 -14.68 6.71 14.93
N ILE A 121 -14.22 6.25 16.10
CA ILE A 121 -15.08 6.06 17.29
C ILE A 121 -15.06 7.28 18.22
N THR A 122 -13.88 7.77 18.61
CA THR A 122 -13.73 8.81 19.63
C THR A 122 -13.72 10.23 19.07
N ASN A 123 -13.64 10.39 17.75
CA ASN A 123 -13.43 11.67 17.05
C ASN A 123 -12.17 12.44 17.48
N ALA A 124 -11.28 11.81 18.26
CA ALA A 124 -9.97 12.36 18.59
C ALA A 124 -9.14 12.58 17.33
N GLU A 125 -8.28 13.58 17.33
CA GLU A 125 -7.40 13.86 16.20
C GLU A 125 -6.35 12.74 16.05
N VAL A 126 -6.03 12.36 14.82
CA VAL A 126 -5.05 11.30 14.53
C VAL A 126 -3.97 11.85 13.61
N GLY A 127 -2.73 11.83 14.09
CA GLY A 127 -1.52 12.10 13.33
C GLY A 127 -0.79 10.81 13.02
N CYS A 128 -0.36 10.61 11.78
CA CYS A 128 0.43 9.46 11.39
C CYS A 128 1.24 9.69 10.11
N ASP A 129 2.54 9.43 10.20
CA ASP A 129 3.43 9.13 9.08
C ASP A 129 4.57 8.21 9.57
N PRO A 130 5.18 7.41 8.69
CA PRO A 130 6.10 6.37 9.14
C PRO A 130 7.39 6.95 9.73
N MET A 131 7.86 8.09 9.21
CA MET A 131 9.08 8.71 9.72
C MET A 131 8.89 9.27 11.13
N SER A 132 7.79 10.00 11.38
CA SER A 132 7.48 10.54 12.70
C SER A 132 7.21 9.44 13.72
N TRP A 133 6.47 8.39 13.34
CA TRP A 133 6.21 7.26 14.23
C TRP A 133 7.47 6.45 14.52
N PHE A 134 8.39 6.34 13.56
CA PHE A 134 9.70 5.73 13.78
C PHE A 134 10.54 6.57 14.74
N ARG A 135 10.57 7.90 14.57
CA ARG A 135 11.29 8.83 15.45
C ARG A 135 10.83 8.74 16.90
N GLU A 136 9.53 8.58 17.13
CA GLU A 136 8.95 8.42 18.48
C GLU A 136 9.01 6.97 19.01
N GLY A 137 9.62 6.05 18.28
CA GLY A 137 9.77 4.65 18.69
C GLY A 137 8.47 3.83 18.70
N ILE A 138 7.41 4.32 18.03
CA ILE A 138 6.12 3.61 17.90
C ILE A 138 6.26 2.42 16.96
N ILE A 139 7.05 2.58 15.89
CA ILE A 139 7.38 1.53 14.93
C ILE A 139 8.89 1.33 14.89
N ALA A 140 9.34 0.08 14.65
CA ALA A 140 10.76 -0.26 14.66
C ALA A 140 11.50 0.12 13.37
N ASN A 141 10.77 0.43 12.30
CA ASN A 141 11.33 0.80 11.01
C ASN A 141 10.37 1.75 10.27
N PRO A 142 10.88 2.75 9.53
CA PRO A 142 10.08 3.80 8.90
C PRO A 142 9.36 3.32 7.63
N SER A 143 8.61 2.22 7.67
CA SER A 143 7.89 1.69 6.51
C SER A 143 6.40 1.47 6.77
N ALA A 144 5.61 1.65 5.71
CA ALA A 144 4.18 1.41 5.71
C ALA A 144 3.80 0.47 4.57
N PHE A 145 2.92 -0.48 4.87
CA PHE A 145 2.25 -1.30 3.87
C PHE A 145 0.77 -0.93 3.81
N VAL A 146 0.29 -0.46 2.66
CA VAL A 146 -1.07 0.09 2.50
C VAL A 146 -1.91 -0.82 1.62
N LEU A 147 -3.03 -1.28 2.15
CA LEU A 147 -4.00 -2.17 1.52
C LEU A 147 -5.37 -1.52 1.44
N SER A 148 -5.93 -1.34 0.25
CA SER A 148 -7.27 -0.77 0.13
C SER A 148 -7.90 -1.05 -1.24
N LEU A 149 -9.17 -1.47 -1.25
CA LEU A 149 -9.93 -1.61 -2.48
C LEU A 149 -9.97 -0.27 -3.26
N PRO A 150 -10.02 -0.34 -4.60
CA PRO A 150 -10.13 0.86 -5.45
C PRO A 150 -11.31 1.77 -5.05
N GLY A 151 -11.10 3.08 -5.11
CA GLY A 151 -12.14 4.08 -4.85
C GLY A 151 -12.43 4.38 -3.37
N LEU A 152 -11.73 3.76 -2.42
CA LEU A 152 -11.89 4.02 -0.98
C LEU A 152 -11.01 5.16 -0.44
N GLY A 153 -10.24 5.85 -1.29
CA GLY A 153 -9.44 7.02 -0.89
C GLY A 153 -7.99 6.74 -0.53
N LYS A 154 -7.44 5.58 -0.95
CA LYS A 154 -6.02 5.17 -0.79
C LYS A 154 -5.06 6.31 -1.16
N SER A 155 -5.14 6.79 -2.39
CA SER A 155 -4.26 7.85 -2.93
C SER A 155 -4.49 9.21 -2.27
N THR A 156 -5.67 9.46 -1.70
CA THR A 156 -5.95 10.65 -0.89
C THR A 156 -5.20 10.60 0.44
N LEU A 157 -5.28 9.46 1.15
CA LEU A 157 -4.54 9.24 2.40
C LEU A 157 -3.04 9.39 2.18
N ILE A 158 -2.50 8.74 1.15
CA ILE A 158 -1.07 8.76 0.85
C ILE A 158 -0.61 10.18 0.51
N ARG A 159 -1.27 10.88 -0.43
CA ARG A 159 -0.90 12.27 -0.75
C ARG A 159 -0.91 13.18 0.47
N LYS A 160 -1.87 12.97 1.39
CA LYS A 160 -1.93 13.72 2.64
C LYS A 160 -0.70 13.43 3.52
N MET A 161 -0.32 12.16 3.69
CA MET A 161 0.92 11.76 4.37
C MET A 161 2.17 12.37 3.71
N LEU A 162 2.27 12.31 2.37
CA LEU A 162 3.40 12.86 1.63
C LEU A 162 3.48 14.38 1.77
N MET A 163 2.35 15.08 1.76
CA MET A 163 2.30 16.53 1.98
C MET A 163 2.80 16.93 3.37
N GLY A 164 2.43 16.18 4.41
CA GLY A 164 3.00 16.37 5.74
C GLY A 164 4.49 16.02 5.80
N GLY A 165 4.94 15.03 5.02
CA GLY A 165 6.34 14.75 4.78
C GLY A 165 7.10 15.97 4.23
N VAL A 166 6.61 16.59 3.15
CA VAL A 166 7.19 17.83 2.60
C VAL A 166 7.24 18.93 3.66
N ALA A 167 6.15 19.15 4.39
CA ALA A 167 6.07 20.17 5.42
C ALA A 167 7.05 19.95 6.59
N THR A 168 7.51 18.71 6.81
CA THR A 168 8.49 18.34 7.83
C THR A 168 9.92 18.22 7.27
N GLY A 169 10.15 18.60 6.02
CA GLY A 169 11.48 18.61 5.38
C GLY A 169 11.89 17.26 4.77
N GLN A 170 10.97 16.32 4.61
CA GLN A 170 11.21 15.10 3.85
C GLN A 170 11.04 15.38 2.36
N VAL A 171 11.74 14.62 1.51
CA VAL A 171 11.61 14.65 0.05
C VAL A 171 10.87 13.39 -0.41
N PRO A 172 9.57 13.48 -0.75
CA PRO A 172 8.83 12.37 -1.32
C PRO A 172 9.32 12.03 -2.72
N ILE A 173 9.56 10.75 -2.98
CA ILE A 173 9.88 10.23 -4.31
C ILE A 173 8.84 9.18 -4.68
N ILE A 174 7.95 9.52 -5.61
CA ILE A 174 6.98 8.62 -6.19
C ILE A 174 7.63 8.00 -7.42
N ALA A 175 8.16 6.80 -7.24
CA ALA A 175 8.92 6.11 -8.26
C ALA A 175 7.97 5.24 -9.09
N GLY A 176 7.41 5.81 -10.16
CA GLY A 176 6.53 5.08 -11.09
C GLY A 176 5.04 5.26 -10.79
N ASP A 177 4.51 6.45 -11.07
CA ASP A 177 3.08 6.74 -11.00
C ASP A 177 2.36 6.24 -12.26
N ILE A 178 1.79 5.04 -12.19
CA ILE A 178 1.08 4.40 -13.31
C ILE A 178 -0.26 5.09 -13.62
N LYS A 179 -0.84 5.81 -12.65
CA LYS A 179 -2.17 6.40 -12.77
C LYS A 179 -2.14 7.92 -12.95
N GLY A 180 -0.98 8.56 -12.79
CA GLY A 180 -0.83 10.01 -12.78
C GLY A 180 -1.52 10.68 -11.59
N GLU A 181 -1.73 9.96 -10.48
CA GLU A 181 -2.47 10.46 -9.32
C GLU A 181 -1.65 11.41 -8.43
N TYR A 182 -0.32 11.37 -8.54
CA TYR A 182 0.62 12.15 -7.73
C TYR A 182 1.18 13.36 -8.48
N VAL A 183 1.05 13.42 -9.82
CA VAL A 183 1.52 14.53 -10.67
C VAL A 183 1.02 15.88 -10.16
N GLY A 184 -0.30 16.02 -9.94
CA GLY A 184 -0.89 17.26 -9.43
C GLY A 184 -0.36 17.65 -8.05
N PHE A 185 -0.17 16.67 -7.16
CA PHE A 185 0.41 16.91 -5.83
C PHE A 185 1.84 17.45 -5.94
N VAL A 186 2.68 16.82 -6.76
CA VAL A 186 4.08 17.22 -6.92
C VAL A 186 4.20 18.61 -7.52
N GLN A 187 3.41 18.94 -8.54
CA GLN A 187 3.37 20.29 -9.10
C GLN A 187 2.97 21.35 -8.06
N GLN A 188 2.01 21.03 -7.19
CA GLN A 188 1.51 21.96 -6.18
C GLN A 188 2.51 22.25 -5.07
N VAL A 189 3.37 21.28 -4.71
CA VAL A 189 4.46 21.52 -3.75
C VAL A 189 5.72 22.12 -4.41
N GLY A 190 5.66 22.45 -5.71
CA GLY A 190 6.81 22.97 -6.46
C GLY A 190 7.86 21.91 -6.77
N GLY A 191 7.46 20.65 -6.82
CA GLY A 191 8.33 19.51 -7.06
C GLY A 191 8.60 19.23 -8.54
N GLN A 192 9.37 18.16 -8.80
CA GLN A 192 9.80 17.73 -10.12
C GLN A 192 8.90 16.60 -10.63
N VAL A 193 8.32 16.77 -11.82
CA VAL A 193 7.64 15.70 -12.54
C VAL A 193 8.50 15.25 -13.71
N ILE A 194 8.81 13.95 -13.75
CA ILE A 194 9.58 13.30 -14.81
C ILE A 194 8.59 12.42 -15.58
N THR A 195 8.21 12.84 -16.79
CA THR A 195 7.27 12.09 -17.63
C THR A 195 8.04 11.11 -18.52
N ILE A 196 7.64 9.83 -18.47
CA ILE A 196 8.20 8.75 -19.27
C ILE A 196 7.07 8.06 -20.03
N GLY A 197 7.17 8.05 -21.36
CA GLY A 197 6.14 7.48 -22.23
C GLY A 197 6.58 7.31 -23.68
N HIS A 198 5.63 7.00 -24.54
CA HIS A 198 5.87 6.77 -25.96
C HIS A 198 6.34 8.04 -26.68
N GLY A 199 7.66 8.25 -26.77
CA GLY A 199 8.26 9.44 -27.37
C GLY A 199 8.36 10.65 -26.43
N GLU A 200 8.04 10.47 -25.15
CA GLU A 200 8.22 11.48 -24.11
C GLU A 200 9.23 10.96 -23.09
N GLY A 201 10.43 11.54 -23.10
CA GLY A 201 11.51 11.16 -22.22
C GLY A 201 12.19 9.84 -22.58
N HIS A 202 13.47 9.74 -22.22
CA HIS A 202 14.23 8.50 -22.21
C HIS A 202 14.75 8.25 -20.80
N LEU A 203 14.88 6.99 -20.44
CA LEU A 203 15.45 6.51 -19.19
C LEU A 203 16.54 5.52 -19.53
N ASN A 204 17.81 5.86 -19.31
CA ASN A 204 18.90 4.93 -19.59
C ASN A 204 18.97 3.90 -18.43
N PRO A 205 18.78 2.58 -18.68
CA PRO A 205 18.90 1.57 -17.62
C PRO A 205 20.30 1.43 -17.06
N LEU A 206 21.31 1.81 -17.85
CA LEU A 206 22.71 1.86 -17.47
C LEU A 206 23.11 3.24 -16.92
N ASP A 207 22.16 4.17 -16.73
CA ASP A 207 22.47 5.44 -16.09
C ASP A 207 23.09 5.19 -14.72
N VAL A 208 24.26 5.79 -14.49
CA VAL A 208 24.92 5.78 -13.19
C VAL A 208 24.18 6.64 -12.17
N GLY A 209 23.19 7.41 -12.64
CA GLY A 209 22.27 8.19 -11.83
C GLY A 209 22.99 9.30 -11.06
N ALA A 210 22.42 9.73 -9.94
CA ALA A 210 23.11 10.69 -9.08
C ALA A 210 24.37 10.08 -8.45
N LEU A 211 24.42 8.75 -8.27
CA LEU A 211 25.53 8.07 -7.60
C LEU A 211 26.83 8.17 -8.40
N GLY A 212 26.80 7.89 -9.70
CA GLY A 212 27.98 8.06 -10.55
C GLY A 212 28.37 9.52 -10.74
N ARG A 213 27.40 10.45 -10.80
CA ARG A 213 27.67 11.89 -10.91
C ARG A 213 28.33 12.48 -9.66
N VAL A 214 28.27 11.77 -8.53
CA VAL A 214 28.95 12.14 -7.28
C VAL A 214 30.40 11.66 -7.26
N ILE A 215 30.76 10.62 -8.03
CA ILE A 215 32.13 10.06 -8.06
C ILE A 215 33.19 11.14 -8.32
N PRO A 216 33.06 12.04 -9.32
CA PRO A 216 34.05 13.11 -9.51
C PRO A 216 34.22 14.02 -8.29
N LYS A 217 33.13 14.35 -7.59
CA LYS A 217 33.18 15.15 -6.36
C LYS A 217 33.90 14.41 -5.23
N LEU A 218 33.71 13.10 -5.12
CA LEU A 218 34.41 12.26 -4.14
C LEU A 218 35.90 12.11 -4.47
N GLU A 219 36.24 11.97 -5.75
CA GLU A 219 37.62 11.95 -6.24
C GLU A 219 38.35 13.25 -5.92
N GLU A 220 37.69 14.41 -6.12
CA GLU A 220 38.22 15.72 -5.71
C GLU A 220 38.43 15.84 -4.19
N HIS A 221 37.60 15.17 -3.39
CA HIS A 221 37.71 15.16 -1.93
C HIS A 221 38.87 14.27 -1.43
N GLY A 222 39.33 13.32 -2.24
CA GLY A 222 40.50 12.48 -1.95
C GLY A 222 40.23 11.24 -1.10
N ASP A 223 38.96 10.88 -0.88
CA ASP A 223 38.60 9.63 -0.17
C ASP A 223 38.51 8.46 -1.16
N GLN A 224 39.66 7.82 -1.40
CA GLN A 224 39.78 6.73 -2.36
C GLN A 224 38.90 5.52 -1.99
N GLU A 225 38.68 5.25 -0.70
CA GLU A 225 37.87 4.12 -0.24
C GLU A 225 36.38 4.34 -0.58
N LEU A 226 35.88 5.56 -0.35
CA LEU A 226 34.52 5.95 -0.74
C LEU A 226 34.34 5.94 -2.26
N VAL A 227 35.33 6.41 -3.02
CA VAL A 227 35.31 6.38 -4.49
C VAL A 227 35.23 4.94 -5.01
N ASP A 228 36.08 4.04 -4.52
CA ASP A 228 36.11 2.65 -4.96
C ASP A 228 34.80 1.93 -4.59
N ARG A 229 34.26 2.20 -3.39
CA ARG A 229 32.95 1.70 -2.97
C ARG A 229 31.83 2.21 -3.89
N ALA A 230 31.81 3.50 -4.21
CA ALA A 230 30.81 4.09 -5.09
C ALA A 230 30.85 3.46 -6.50
N LYS A 231 32.06 3.30 -7.07
CA LYS A 231 32.27 2.65 -8.37
C LYS A 231 31.73 1.21 -8.37
N GLU A 232 32.06 0.41 -7.36
CA GLU A 232 31.59 -0.97 -7.26
C GLU A 232 30.06 -1.06 -7.07
N GLN A 233 29.47 -0.13 -6.32
CA GLN A 233 28.01 -0.06 -6.15
C GLN A 233 27.29 0.31 -7.45
N VAL A 234 27.79 1.32 -8.19
CA VAL A 234 27.27 1.69 -9.51
C VAL A 234 27.34 0.49 -10.46
N HIS A 235 28.49 -0.17 -10.50
CA HIS A 235 28.71 -1.36 -11.32
C HIS A 235 27.71 -2.49 -10.99
N GLY A 236 27.58 -2.84 -9.71
CA GLY A 236 26.65 -3.87 -9.25
C GLY A 236 25.19 -3.57 -9.62
N ARG A 237 24.77 -2.30 -9.54
CA ARG A 237 23.43 -1.87 -9.96
C ARG A 237 23.20 -2.02 -11.45
N GLN A 238 24.14 -1.58 -12.28
CA GLN A 238 24.00 -1.70 -13.74
C GLN A 238 23.86 -3.17 -14.16
N VAL A 239 24.68 -4.05 -13.60
CA VAL A 239 24.59 -5.50 -13.85
C VAL A 239 23.25 -6.06 -13.39
N SER A 240 22.81 -5.72 -12.17
CA SER A 240 21.51 -6.15 -11.62
C SER A 240 20.33 -5.64 -12.47
N MET A 241 20.40 -4.41 -12.96
CA MET A 241 19.38 -3.81 -13.82
C MET A 241 19.31 -4.55 -15.17
N VAL A 242 20.43 -4.74 -15.85
CA VAL A 242 20.47 -5.47 -17.13
C VAL A 242 19.97 -6.91 -16.94
N ALA A 243 20.43 -7.59 -15.89
CA ALA A 243 19.96 -8.93 -15.54
C ALA A 243 18.44 -8.99 -15.34
N THR A 244 17.89 -7.99 -14.64
CA THR A 244 16.43 -7.88 -14.39
C THR A 244 15.67 -7.61 -15.69
N LEU A 245 16.13 -6.68 -16.53
CA LEU A 245 15.47 -6.34 -17.78
C LEU A 245 15.50 -7.49 -18.80
N VAL A 246 16.64 -8.16 -18.94
CA VAL A 246 16.76 -9.37 -19.77
C VAL A 246 15.84 -10.46 -19.24
N GLY A 247 15.80 -10.64 -17.91
CA GLY A 247 14.93 -11.64 -17.30
C GLY A 247 13.45 -11.35 -17.51
N LEU A 248 13.03 -10.08 -17.41
CA LEU A 248 11.67 -9.64 -17.73
C LEU A 248 11.33 -9.87 -19.21
N SER A 249 12.24 -9.55 -20.12
CA SER A 249 12.02 -9.75 -21.56
C SER A 249 11.90 -11.22 -21.94
N ARG A 250 12.63 -12.12 -21.27
CA ARG A 250 12.61 -13.55 -21.55
C ARG A 250 11.52 -14.31 -20.79
N GLY A 251 11.07 -13.79 -19.65
CA GLY A 251 10.23 -14.51 -18.69
C GLY A 251 10.97 -15.58 -17.87
N GLU A 252 12.30 -15.59 -17.91
CA GLU A 252 13.17 -16.50 -17.16
C GLU A 252 14.37 -15.76 -16.55
N LYS A 253 15.03 -16.35 -15.55
CA LYS A 253 16.24 -15.74 -14.97
C LYS A 253 17.38 -15.75 -15.98
N ILE A 254 18.15 -14.66 -16.03
CA ILE A 254 19.42 -14.60 -16.76
C ILE A 254 20.37 -15.69 -16.25
N ARG A 255 21.18 -16.27 -17.14
CA ARG A 255 22.14 -17.31 -16.75
C ARG A 255 23.35 -16.67 -16.06
N ASP A 256 23.94 -17.38 -15.10
CA ASP A 256 25.06 -16.86 -14.31
C ASP A 256 26.24 -16.38 -15.18
N TYR A 257 26.55 -17.11 -16.24
CA TYR A 257 27.63 -16.73 -17.16
C TYR A 257 27.27 -15.50 -18.02
N GLU A 258 25.99 -15.29 -18.36
CA GLU A 258 25.56 -14.10 -19.10
C GLU A 258 25.69 -12.86 -18.21
N ALA A 259 25.28 -12.95 -16.94
CA ALA A 259 25.45 -11.88 -15.97
C ALA A 259 26.95 -11.55 -15.73
N MET A 260 27.81 -12.57 -15.67
CA MET A 260 29.26 -12.40 -15.60
C MET A 260 29.82 -11.69 -16.84
N ILE A 261 29.37 -12.07 -18.04
CA ILE A 261 29.80 -11.43 -19.31
C ILE A 261 29.37 -9.96 -19.34
N VAL A 262 28.12 -9.65 -18.96
CA VAL A 262 27.63 -8.27 -18.85
C VAL A 262 28.47 -7.47 -17.85
N SER A 263 28.78 -8.06 -16.70
CA SER A 263 29.64 -7.44 -15.68
C SER A 263 31.05 -7.14 -16.21
N ALA A 264 31.68 -8.06 -16.93
CA ALA A 264 32.99 -7.81 -17.52
C ALA A 264 32.94 -6.77 -18.64
N ALA A 265 31.91 -6.82 -19.50
CA ALA A 265 31.72 -5.87 -20.59
C ALA A 265 31.57 -4.44 -20.06
N LEU A 266 30.72 -4.22 -19.06
CA LEU A 266 30.54 -2.90 -18.45
C LEU A 266 31.84 -2.36 -17.85
N ARG A 267 32.66 -3.20 -17.18
CA ARG A 267 33.97 -2.77 -16.67
C ARG A 267 34.92 -2.33 -17.78
N GLU A 268 35.01 -3.12 -18.86
CA GLU A 268 35.83 -2.78 -20.02
C GLU A 268 35.37 -1.49 -20.70
N MET A 269 34.07 -1.24 -20.76
CA MET A 269 33.52 0.00 -21.34
C MET A 269 33.96 1.23 -20.53
N TYR A 270 33.99 1.16 -19.19
CA TYR A 270 34.49 2.27 -18.35
C TYR A 270 36.03 2.40 -18.34
N GLU A 271 36.77 1.44 -18.91
CA GLU A 271 38.20 1.60 -19.16
C GLU A 271 38.46 2.43 -20.45
N ASP A 272 37.45 2.58 -21.31
CA ASP A 272 37.52 3.43 -22.51
C ASP A 272 37.42 4.92 -22.16
N ALA A 273 38.24 5.75 -22.80
CA ALA A 273 38.36 7.17 -22.51
C ALA A 273 37.17 8.00 -23.04
N GLU A 274 36.33 7.44 -23.91
CA GLU A 274 35.17 8.13 -24.48
C GLU A 274 33.94 8.12 -23.55
N LEU A 275 33.89 7.22 -22.55
CA LEU A 275 32.79 7.12 -21.60
C LEU A 275 33.15 7.82 -20.29
N ASP A 276 32.31 8.77 -19.87
CA ASP A 276 32.45 9.47 -18.59
C ASP A 276 31.19 9.28 -17.72
N TRP A 277 31.30 9.63 -16.44
CA TRP A 277 30.19 9.51 -15.49
C TRP A 277 28.99 10.43 -15.84
N ASN A 278 29.20 11.42 -16.72
CA ASN A 278 28.14 12.32 -17.20
C ASN A 278 27.39 11.74 -18.41
N ASN A 279 28.08 10.95 -19.23
CA ASN A 279 27.56 10.26 -20.41
C ASN A 279 27.79 8.75 -20.24
N PRO A 280 27.06 8.10 -19.31
CA PRO A 280 27.19 6.67 -19.10
C PRO A 280 26.77 5.89 -20.34
N PRO A 281 27.27 4.66 -20.54
CA PRO A 281 26.91 3.85 -21.70
C PRO A 281 25.39 3.62 -21.78
N ILE A 282 24.86 3.52 -22.99
CA ILE A 282 23.47 3.07 -23.24
C ILE A 282 23.45 1.58 -23.61
N LEU A 283 22.25 0.97 -23.61
CA LEU A 283 22.09 -0.44 -23.96
C LEU A 283 22.65 -0.77 -25.36
N ARG A 284 22.57 0.17 -26.31
CA ARG A 284 23.15 -0.01 -27.66
C ARG A 284 24.67 -0.20 -27.59
N ASP A 285 25.37 0.63 -26.83
CA ASP A 285 26.82 0.55 -26.66
C ASP A 285 27.22 -0.80 -26.04
N LEU A 286 26.43 -1.28 -25.07
CA LEU A 286 26.64 -2.60 -24.46
C LEU A 286 26.46 -3.73 -25.50
N ILE A 287 25.43 -3.64 -26.35
CA ILE A 287 25.21 -4.63 -27.43
C ILE A 287 26.38 -4.62 -28.40
N GLU A 288 26.82 -3.45 -28.86
CA GLU A 288 27.94 -3.31 -29.80
C GLU A 288 29.26 -3.83 -29.19
N HIS A 289 29.50 -3.58 -27.91
CA HIS A 289 30.68 -4.10 -27.20
C HIS A 289 30.66 -5.64 -27.08
N LEU A 290 29.48 -6.21 -26.77
CA LEU A 290 29.28 -7.66 -26.72
C LEU A 290 29.40 -8.32 -28.10
N GLU A 291 28.90 -7.67 -29.15
CA GLU A 291 29.05 -8.14 -30.53
C GLU A 291 30.52 -8.14 -30.95
N LYS A 292 31.28 -7.08 -30.61
CA LYS A 292 32.72 -7.03 -30.90
C LYS A 292 33.48 -8.14 -30.17
N GLY A 293 33.24 -8.31 -28.88
CA GLY A 293 33.83 -9.36 -28.03
C GLY A 293 35.34 -9.21 -27.84
N SER A 294 35.78 -8.74 -26.67
CA SER A 294 37.20 -8.61 -26.33
C SER A 294 37.85 -9.98 -26.02
N GLU A 295 39.18 -10.04 -26.02
CA GLU A 295 39.92 -11.26 -25.64
C GLU A 295 39.59 -11.70 -24.21
N ARG A 296 39.42 -10.75 -23.28
CA ARG A 296 39.04 -11.01 -21.90
C ARG A 296 37.64 -11.61 -21.81
N LEU A 297 36.67 -11.07 -22.57
CA LEU A 297 35.33 -11.65 -22.65
C LEU A 297 35.35 -13.08 -23.21
N TRP A 298 36.16 -13.34 -24.23
CA TRP A 298 36.32 -14.69 -24.79
C TRP A 298 36.90 -15.67 -23.77
N GLN A 299 37.93 -15.26 -23.03
CA GLN A 299 38.54 -16.07 -21.98
C GLN A 299 37.52 -16.41 -20.87
N LEU A 300 36.77 -15.41 -20.39
CA LEU A 300 35.72 -15.60 -19.37
C LEU A 300 34.61 -16.53 -19.85
N ALA A 301 34.16 -16.37 -21.09
CA ALA A 301 33.17 -17.25 -21.71
C ALA A 301 33.74 -18.63 -22.09
N ARG A 302 35.05 -18.85 -21.97
CA ARG A 302 35.79 -20.02 -22.47
C ARG A 302 35.58 -20.26 -23.97
N ALA A 303 35.47 -19.18 -24.76
CA ALA A 303 35.43 -19.20 -26.21
C ALA A 303 36.85 -19.18 -26.78
N ARG A 304 37.19 -20.17 -27.62
CA ARG A 304 38.49 -20.22 -28.32
C ARG A 304 38.40 -19.69 -29.75
N GLU A 305 37.19 -19.71 -30.30
CA GLU A 305 36.88 -19.35 -31.68
C GLU A 305 35.63 -18.46 -31.72
N ARG A 306 35.51 -17.66 -32.77
CA ARG A 306 34.42 -16.68 -32.93
C ARG A 306 33.04 -17.33 -32.89
N GLU A 307 32.85 -18.47 -33.56
CA GLU A 307 31.58 -19.22 -33.56
C GLU A 307 31.15 -19.66 -32.16
N GLN A 308 32.12 -19.99 -31.30
CA GLN A 308 31.85 -20.35 -29.91
C GLN A 308 31.52 -19.12 -29.05
N TRP A 309 32.02 -17.94 -29.41
CA TRP A 309 31.63 -16.68 -28.77
C TRP A 309 30.18 -16.34 -29.16
N ASP A 310 29.91 -16.27 -30.46
CA ASP A 310 28.59 -15.90 -31.00
C ASP A 310 27.50 -16.80 -30.41
N SER A 311 27.67 -18.12 -30.43
CA SER A 311 26.71 -19.07 -29.84
C SER A 311 26.45 -18.89 -28.33
N ARG A 312 27.35 -18.24 -27.58
CA ARG A 312 27.16 -17.95 -26.15
C ARG A 312 26.45 -16.63 -25.90
N VAL A 313 26.64 -15.63 -26.76
CA VAL A 313 26.08 -14.29 -26.58
C VAL A 313 24.86 -14.00 -27.44
N ASP A 314 24.60 -14.76 -28.51
CA ASP A 314 23.48 -14.53 -29.43
C ASP A 314 22.15 -14.43 -28.69
N ALA A 315 21.86 -15.35 -27.76
CA ALA A 315 20.64 -15.32 -26.97
C ALA A 315 20.54 -14.05 -26.09
N LEU A 316 21.67 -13.59 -25.54
CA LEU A 316 21.76 -12.37 -24.74
C LEU A 316 21.53 -11.13 -25.60
N ILE A 317 22.24 -11.04 -26.73
CA ILE A 317 22.12 -9.95 -27.69
C ILE A 317 20.70 -9.86 -28.24
N LEU A 318 20.06 -10.99 -28.60
CA LEU A 318 18.66 -11.01 -29.04
C LEU A 318 17.71 -10.45 -27.96
N SER A 319 17.98 -10.73 -26.70
CA SER A 319 17.15 -10.25 -25.59
C SER A 319 17.37 -8.75 -25.32
N LEU A 320 18.61 -8.29 -25.43
CA LEU A 320 18.94 -6.86 -25.34
C LEU A 320 18.35 -6.08 -26.51
N ASN A 321 18.43 -6.60 -27.73
CA ASN A 321 17.79 -6.03 -28.91
C ASN A 321 16.26 -6.00 -28.78
N SER A 322 15.65 -7.03 -28.19
CA SER A 322 14.22 -7.05 -27.89
C SER A 322 13.79 -5.92 -26.95
N LEU A 323 14.64 -5.51 -26.01
CA LEU A 323 14.39 -4.36 -25.14
C LEU A 323 14.47 -3.03 -25.89
N LEU A 324 15.25 -2.99 -26.98
CA LEU A 324 15.41 -1.83 -27.86
C LEU A 324 14.39 -1.79 -29.01
N ASP A 325 13.52 -2.79 -29.12
CA ASP A 325 12.48 -2.84 -30.15
C ASP A 325 11.13 -2.33 -29.65
N GLY A 326 10.25 -1.98 -30.60
CA GLY A 326 8.89 -1.55 -30.35
C GLY A 326 8.77 -0.30 -29.48
N ALA A 327 7.79 -0.30 -28.60
CA ALA A 327 7.50 0.82 -27.70
C ALA A 327 8.50 0.93 -26.53
N THR A 328 8.99 -0.21 -26.03
CA THR A 328 10.02 -0.29 -24.97
C THR A 328 11.33 0.33 -25.44
N GLY A 329 11.69 0.08 -26.70
CA GLY A 329 12.89 0.62 -27.31
C GLY A 329 12.96 2.13 -27.30
N ARG A 330 11.84 2.83 -27.50
CA ARG A 330 11.84 4.30 -27.47
C ARG A 330 12.18 4.87 -26.09
N ILE A 331 11.90 4.15 -25.01
CA ILE A 331 12.18 4.62 -23.65
C ILE A 331 13.65 4.37 -23.28
N PHE A 332 14.20 3.21 -23.65
CA PHE A 332 15.55 2.78 -23.26
C PHE A 332 16.66 3.03 -24.31
N SER A 333 16.31 3.60 -25.46
CA SER A 333 17.25 3.79 -26.59
C SER A 333 18.22 4.96 -26.45
N GLY A 334 18.13 5.76 -25.38
CA GLY A 334 18.93 6.97 -25.23
C GLY A 334 19.27 7.29 -23.78
N GLN A 335 20.04 8.37 -23.61
CA GLN A 335 20.42 8.89 -22.30
C GLN A 335 19.21 9.34 -21.48
N THR A 336 19.31 9.23 -20.15
CA THR A 336 18.26 9.74 -19.26
C THR A 336 18.02 11.22 -19.50
N THR A 337 16.83 11.55 -19.99
CA THR A 337 16.47 12.91 -20.40
C THR A 337 16.35 13.88 -19.23
N THR A 338 15.70 13.45 -18.14
CA THR A 338 15.47 14.26 -16.96
C THR A 338 15.89 13.46 -15.72
N PRO A 339 17.11 13.66 -15.22
CA PRO A 339 17.56 13.02 -13.99
C PRO A 339 16.74 13.43 -12.77
N ILE A 340 16.71 12.55 -11.77
CA ILE A 340 16.10 12.84 -10.47
C ILE A 340 16.89 13.95 -9.76
N ASN A 341 16.19 15.02 -9.40
CA ASN A 341 16.72 16.11 -8.60
C ASN A 341 16.29 15.94 -7.13
N VAL A 342 17.22 15.53 -6.27
CA VAL A 342 16.98 15.33 -4.82
C VAL A 342 16.84 16.65 -4.05
N ASP A 343 17.17 17.80 -4.65
CA ASP A 343 16.94 19.13 -4.07
C ASP A 343 15.51 19.63 -4.29
N SER A 344 14.72 18.91 -5.10
CA SER A 344 13.32 19.23 -5.31
C SER A 344 12.50 18.93 -4.05
N THR A 345 11.38 19.65 -3.86
CA THR A 345 10.49 19.43 -2.71
C THR A 345 9.78 18.07 -2.75
N ALA A 346 9.57 17.53 -3.95
CA ALA A 346 9.09 16.18 -4.21
C ALA A 346 9.46 15.77 -5.64
N VAL A 347 9.52 14.47 -5.91
CA VAL A 347 9.78 13.93 -7.25
C VAL A 347 8.69 12.91 -7.60
N CYS A 348 8.11 13.02 -8.79
CA CYS A 348 7.21 12.01 -9.35
C CYS A 348 7.73 11.56 -10.71
N ILE A 349 7.97 10.26 -10.87
CA ILE A 349 8.23 9.64 -12.16
C ILE A 349 6.89 9.17 -12.72
N ASP A 350 6.30 9.95 -13.61
CA ASP A 350 5.01 9.68 -14.24
C ASP A 350 5.19 8.72 -15.41
N VAL A 351 4.60 7.52 -15.28
CA VAL A 351 4.61 6.47 -16.30
C VAL A 351 3.20 6.18 -16.81
N SER A 352 2.25 7.09 -16.54
CA SER A 352 0.84 6.93 -16.91
C SER A 352 0.59 6.99 -18.42
N ALA A 353 1.55 7.51 -19.20
CA ALA A 353 1.55 7.53 -20.66
C ALA A 353 1.84 6.15 -21.30
N ILE A 354 2.22 5.14 -20.51
CA ILE A 354 2.46 3.78 -21.00
C ILE A 354 1.15 2.98 -21.05
N ASP A 355 0.83 2.43 -22.22
CA ASP A 355 -0.40 1.69 -22.47
C ASP A 355 -0.56 0.48 -21.54
N ARG A 356 -1.81 0.18 -21.15
CA ARG A 356 -2.17 -0.85 -20.16
C ARG A 356 -1.92 -2.28 -20.62
N GLY A 357 -1.72 -2.52 -21.91
CA GLY A 357 -1.59 -3.87 -22.48
C GLY A 357 -0.24 -4.56 -22.25
N ASP A 358 0.85 -3.82 -22.01
CA ASP A 358 2.20 -4.40 -21.92
C ASP A 358 2.71 -4.45 -20.47
N SER A 359 2.43 -5.56 -19.78
CA SER A 359 2.85 -5.77 -18.40
C SER A 359 4.36 -5.89 -18.22
N ALA A 360 5.07 -6.46 -19.22
CA ALA A 360 6.52 -6.64 -19.14
C ALA A 360 7.25 -5.30 -19.31
N MET A 361 6.83 -4.47 -20.27
CA MET A 361 7.36 -3.11 -20.44
C MET A 361 7.10 -2.27 -19.19
N LYS A 362 5.88 -2.28 -18.65
CA LYS A 362 5.58 -1.53 -17.43
C LYS A 362 6.48 -1.95 -16.28
N ALA A 363 6.63 -3.25 -16.06
CA ALA A 363 7.52 -3.76 -15.02
C ALA A 363 8.96 -3.30 -15.23
N ALA A 364 9.46 -3.34 -16.48
CA ALA A 364 10.80 -2.86 -16.83
C ALA A 364 10.99 -1.37 -16.51
N VAL A 365 10.06 -0.50 -16.94
CA VAL A 365 10.14 0.94 -16.68
C VAL A 365 10.00 1.26 -15.20
N MET A 366 9.10 0.56 -14.49
CA MET A 366 8.94 0.70 -13.04
C MET A 366 10.23 0.31 -12.29
N MET A 367 10.85 -0.83 -12.64
CA MET A 367 12.12 -1.26 -12.04
C MET A 367 13.25 -0.26 -12.31
N ALA A 368 13.38 0.22 -13.54
CA ALA A 368 14.36 1.23 -13.90
C ALA A 368 14.12 2.54 -13.10
N SER A 369 12.87 2.95 -12.96
CA SER A 369 12.46 4.12 -12.16
C SER A 369 12.80 3.93 -10.67
N TRP A 370 12.55 2.74 -10.10
CA TRP A 370 12.89 2.41 -8.72
C TRP A 370 14.39 2.41 -8.48
N SER A 371 15.15 1.77 -9.38
CA SER A 371 16.62 1.75 -9.28
C SER A 371 17.20 3.16 -9.34
N SER A 372 16.69 4.01 -10.24
CA SER A 372 17.09 5.42 -10.35
C SER A 372 16.78 6.19 -9.06
N ALA A 373 15.56 6.02 -8.50
CA ALA A 373 15.15 6.66 -7.26
C ALA A 373 16.02 6.25 -6.06
N PHE A 374 16.23 4.94 -5.86
CA PHE A 374 17.11 4.46 -4.79
C PHE A 374 18.58 4.85 -5.02
N GLY A 375 19.02 4.94 -6.28
CA GLY A 375 20.37 5.41 -6.61
C GLY A 375 20.56 6.89 -6.28
N ALA A 376 19.53 7.71 -6.49
CA ALA A 376 19.54 9.12 -6.12
C ALA A 376 19.59 9.34 -4.60
N ILE A 377 18.83 8.55 -3.85
CA ILE A 377 18.82 8.57 -2.39
C ILE A 377 20.19 8.19 -1.83
N GLU A 378 20.76 7.08 -2.29
CA GLU A 378 22.05 6.59 -1.82
C GLU A 378 23.18 7.59 -2.13
N ALA A 379 23.16 8.21 -3.30
CA ALA A 379 24.10 9.28 -3.64
C ALA A 379 24.01 10.46 -2.67
N SER A 380 22.79 10.88 -2.32
CA SER A 380 22.57 11.95 -1.34
C SER A 380 23.07 11.54 0.06
N HIS A 381 22.91 10.29 0.46
CA HIS A 381 23.42 9.80 1.74
C HIS A 381 24.94 9.72 1.74
N MET A 382 25.55 9.22 0.68
CA MET A 382 27.01 9.15 0.54
C MET A 382 27.67 10.53 0.60
N LEU A 383 27.06 11.54 -0.03
CA LEU A 383 27.50 12.93 0.08
C LEU A 383 27.37 13.47 1.50
N SER A 384 26.31 13.10 2.21
CA SER A 384 26.08 13.49 3.60
C SER A 384 27.08 12.82 4.55
N ASP A 385 27.37 11.53 4.36
CA ASP A 385 28.36 10.77 5.12
C ASP A 385 29.79 11.35 4.94
N ALA A 386 30.10 11.82 3.72
CA ALA A 386 31.34 12.54 3.41
C ALA A 386 31.35 14.01 3.89
N GLY A 387 30.25 14.51 4.47
CA GLY A 387 30.12 15.90 4.93
C GLY A 387 30.06 16.95 3.82
N LEU A 388 29.80 16.54 2.57
CA LEU A 388 29.73 17.42 1.39
C LEU A 388 28.35 18.05 1.22
N GLU A 389 27.29 17.38 1.69
CA GLU A 389 25.91 17.86 1.64
C GLU A 389 25.19 17.61 2.97
N PRO A 390 24.09 18.32 3.29
CA PRO A 390 23.34 18.06 4.52
C PRO A 390 22.55 16.74 4.43
N GLN A 391 22.32 16.13 5.60
CA GLN A 391 21.43 14.98 5.73
C GLN A 391 20.02 15.33 5.24
N ARG A 392 19.54 14.58 4.25
CA ARG A 392 18.15 14.64 3.77
C ARG A 392 17.38 13.43 4.28
N TYR A 393 16.06 13.58 4.35
CA TYR A 393 15.13 12.50 4.68
C TYR A 393 14.23 12.24 3.48
N PHE A 394 14.10 10.98 3.06
CA PHE A 394 13.33 10.63 1.87
C PHE A 394 12.08 9.83 2.24
N THR A 395 11.02 9.95 1.44
CA THR A 395 9.87 9.04 1.52
C THR A 395 9.59 8.46 0.15
N VAL A 396 9.95 7.19 -0.04
CA VAL A 396 9.77 6.47 -1.30
C VAL A 396 8.40 5.82 -1.32
N THR A 397 7.64 6.10 -2.38
CA THR A 397 6.32 5.54 -2.60
C THR A 397 6.35 4.57 -3.78
N LEU A 398 6.10 3.29 -3.50
CA LEU A 398 5.98 2.23 -4.49
C LEU A 398 4.49 1.91 -4.67
N ASP A 399 3.83 2.59 -5.61
CA ASP A 399 2.43 2.33 -5.94
C ASP A 399 2.27 1.16 -6.91
N GLU A 400 1.16 0.45 -6.78
CA GLU A 400 0.81 -0.71 -7.61
C GLU A 400 1.92 -1.78 -7.69
N LEU A 401 2.64 -1.99 -6.58
CA LEU A 401 3.78 -2.91 -6.46
C LEU A 401 3.50 -4.31 -7.05
N TRP A 402 2.26 -4.78 -6.93
CA TRP A 402 1.83 -6.08 -7.43
C TRP A 402 2.02 -6.27 -8.94
N GLN A 403 1.91 -5.20 -9.74
CA GLN A 403 2.07 -5.29 -11.21
C GLN A 403 3.48 -5.74 -11.59
N VAL A 404 4.48 -5.26 -10.84
CA VAL A 404 5.88 -5.61 -11.05
C VAL A 404 6.21 -6.97 -10.44
N LEU A 405 5.61 -7.30 -9.29
CA LEU A 405 5.80 -8.62 -8.68
C LEU A 405 5.26 -9.74 -9.59
N ALA A 406 4.13 -9.51 -10.26
CA ALA A 406 3.47 -10.50 -11.10
C ALA A 406 4.07 -10.65 -12.51
N SER A 407 5.01 -9.79 -12.91
CA SER A 407 5.49 -9.74 -14.30
C SER A 407 6.45 -10.87 -14.68
N ALA A 408 7.27 -11.35 -13.73
CA ALA A 408 8.19 -12.45 -13.95
C ALA A 408 8.58 -13.16 -12.64
N PRO A 409 8.98 -14.44 -12.67
CA PRO A 409 9.52 -15.14 -11.52
C PRO A 409 10.78 -14.49 -10.95
N GLY A 410 10.91 -14.42 -9.62
CA GLY A 410 12.10 -13.87 -8.95
C GLY A 410 12.14 -12.34 -8.82
N MET A 411 11.11 -11.63 -9.30
CA MET A 411 10.99 -10.17 -9.17
C MET A 411 10.88 -9.72 -7.71
N VAL A 412 10.26 -10.54 -6.87
CA VAL A 412 10.12 -10.25 -5.45
C VAL A 412 11.48 -10.14 -4.77
N SER A 413 12.42 -11.03 -5.12
CA SER A 413 13.78 -11.01 -4.58
C SER A 413 14.56 -9.78 -5.05
N GLN A 414 14.34 -9.31 -6.28
CA GLN A 414 14.96 -8.07 -6.77
C GLN A 414 14.44 -6.84 -6.01
N ILE A 415 13.13 -6.77 -5.77
CA ILE A 415 12.53 -5.70 -4.96
C ILE A 415 13.00 -5.78 -3.51
N ASP A 416 13.12 -6.98 -2.94
CA ASP A 416 13.68 -7.17 -1.60
C ASP A 416 15.12 -6.64 -1.53
N ALA A 417 15.96 -6.93 -2.52
CA ALA A 417 17.32 -6.41 -2.60
C ALA A 417 17.36 -4.87 -2.67
N LEU A 418 16.52 -4.26 -3.53
CA LEU A 418 16.42 -2.80 -3.67
C LEU A 418 15.94 -2.12 -2.38
N THR A 419 14.99 -2.73 -1.66
CA THR A 419 14.36 -2.12 -0.48
C THR A 419 15.14 -2.38 0.81
N ARG A 420 15.90 -3.48 0.90
CA ARG A 420 16.63 -3.90 2.11
C ARG A 420 17.80 -2.99 2.47
N LEU A 421 18.40 -2.32 1.48
CA LEU A 421 19.47 -1.34 1.70
C LEU A 421 19.01 -0.12 2.53
N ASN A 422 17.71 0.16 2.60
CA ASN A 422 17.17 1.36 3.25
C ASN A 422 16.81 1.17 4.74
N ARG A 423 17.17 0.03 5.36
CA ARG A 423 16.80 -0.25 6.77
C ARG A 423 17.58 0.55 7.80
N THR A 424 18.75 1.07 7.43
CA THR A 424 19.65 1.86 8.28
C THR A 424 19.61 3.35 7.95
N ASP A 425 18.92 3.72 6.87
CA ASP A 425 19.13 4.99 6.21
C ASP A 425 17.88 5.86 6.37
N ALA A 426 18.05 7.18 6.28
CA ALA A 426 17.04 8.23 6.51
C ALA A 426 15.85 8.23 5.51
N THR A 427 15.38 7.05 5.10
CA THR A 427 14.41 6.81 4.05
C THR A 427 13.20 6.05 4.61
N SER A 428 12.02 6.63 4.45
CA SER A 428 10.76 5.92 4.66
C SER A 428 10.31 5.20 3.39
N LEU A 429 9.74 4.00 3.54
CA LEU A 429 9.22 3.20 2.43
C LEU A 429 7.72 2.96 2.56
N CYS A 430 6.94 3.43 1.59
CA CYS A 430 5.50 3.21 1.49
C CYS A 430 5.20 2.26 0.33
N MET A 431 4.77 1.03 0.64
CA MET A 431 4.37 0.02 -0.34
C MET A 431 2.86 -0.05 -0.42
N ILE A 432 2.31 0.08 -1.62
CA ILE A 432 0.87 0.24 -1.78
C ILE A 432 0.33 -0.81 -2.76
N THR A 433 -0.71 -1.52 -2.34
CA THR A 433 -1.42 -2.48 -3.19
C THR A 433 -2.93 -2.47 -2.91
N HIS A 434 -3.70 -3.07 -3.83
CA HIS A 434 -5.15 -3.14 -3.73
C HIS A 434 -5.64 -4.37 -2.99
N THR A 435 -4.99 -5.51 -3.17
CA THR A 435 -5.37 -6.78 -2.56
C THR A 435 -4.13 -7.63 -2.29
N LEU A 436 -4.25 -8.51 -1.30
CA LEU A 436 -3.24 -9.54 -1.00
C LEU A 436 -3.32 -10.73 -1.94
N LYS A 437 -4.48 -10.94 -2.58
CA LYS A 437 -4.65 -12.07 -3.50
C LYS A 437 -3.70 -11.98 -4.69
N ASP A 438 -3.34 -10.77 -5.10
CA ASP A 438 -2.35 -10.54 -6.15
C ASP A 438 -0.96 -11.05 -5.73
N LEU A 439 -0.63 -10.98 -4.42
CA LEU A 439 0.61 -11.53 -3.88
C LEU A 439 0.55 -13.06 -3.75
N GLU A 440 -0.61 -13.65 -3.45
CA GLU A 440 -0.81 -15.10 -3.42
C GLU A 440 -0.86 -15.73 -4.82
N ALA A 441 -1.15 -14.93 -5.84
CA ALA A 441 -1.21 -15.36 -7.24
C ALA A 441 0.18 -15.43 -7.92
N LEU A 442 1.25 -15.05 -7.21
CA LEU A 442 2.61 -15.13 -7.75
C LEU A 442 2.98 -16.58 -8.13
N PRO A 443 3.76 -16.75 -9.21
CA PRO A 443 3.95 -18.06 -9.85
C PRO A 443 4.72 -19.04 -8.96
N THR A 444 5.69 -18.57 -8.18
CA THR A 444 6.55 -19.43 -7.35
C THR A 444 6.18 -19.33 -5.87
N GLU A 445 6.34 -20.43 -5.13
CA GLU A 445 6.13 -20.43 -3.68
C GLU A 445 7.15 -19.54 -2.94
N GLU A 446 8.38 -19.48 -3.45
CA GLU A 446 9.44 -18.61 -2.93
C GLU A 446 9.07 -17.13 -3.04
N ASP A 447 8.56 -16.70 -4.20
CA ASP A 447 8.09 -15.33 -4.43
C ASP A 447 6.92 -14.98 -3.50
N ARG A 448 5.97 -15.90 -3.31
CA ARG A 448 4.84 -15.71 -2.39
C ARG A 448 5.31 -15.51 -0.94
N LYS A 449 6.22 -16.37 -0.46
CA LYS A 449 6.77 -16.27 0.89
C LYS A 449 7.53 -14.96 1.09
N THR A 450 8.37 -14.58 0.13
CA THR A 450 9.14 -13.32 0.19
C THR A 450 8.23 -12.10 0.17
N ALA A 451 7.17 -12.12 -0.64
CA ALA A 451 6.20 -11.03 -0.74
C ALA A 451 5.40 -10.85 0.55
N MET A 452 4.97 -11.96 1.18
CA MET A 452 4.34 -11.92 2.49
C MET A 452 5.30 -11.40 3.57
N GLY A 453 6.59 -11.71 3.43
CA GLY A 453 7.66 -11.14 4.24
C GLY A 453 7.74 -9.60 4.19
N PHE A 454 7.26 -8.93 3.14
CA PHE A 454 7.21 -7.45 3.12
C PHE A 454 6.21 -6.91 4.16
N ILE A 455 5.09 -7.58 4.35
CA ILE A 455 4.05 -7.20 5.32
C ILE A 455 4.56 -7.50 6.74
N GLU A 456 5.18 -8.67 6.93
CA GLU A 456 5.81 -9.06 8.20
C GLU A 456 6.93 -8.10 8.62
N ARG A 457 7.59 -7.46 7.67
CA ARG A 457 8.70 -6.53 7.92
C ARG A 457 8.27 -5.07 7.90
N ALA A 458 7.04 -4.75 7.48
CA ALA A 458 6.55 -3.37 7.49
C ALA A 458 6.45 -2.83 8.93
N GLY A 459 6.85 -1.58 9.14
CA GLY A 459 6.77 -0.93 10.45
C GLY A 459 5.32 -0.69 10.88
N MET A 460 4.47 -0.29 9.93
CA MET A 460 3.03 -0.25 10.12
C MET A 460 2.30 -0.84 8.93
N VAL A 461 1.06 -1.28 9.16
CA VAL A 461 0.14 -1.70 8.10
C VAL A 461 -1.15 -0.90 8.17
N ILE A 462 -1.54 -0.34 7.04
CA ILE A 462 -2.73 0.51 6.90
C ILE A 462 -3.74 -0.23 6.02
N CYS A 463 -4.89 -0.57 6.61
CA CYS A 463 -5.96 -1.30 5.93
C CYS A 463 -7.17 -0.40 5.71
N GLY A 464 -7.52 -0.12 4.45
CA GLY A 464 -8.83 0.42 4.10
C GLY A 464 -9.93 -0.64 4.20
N GLY A 465 -11.06 -0.42 3.54
CA GLY A 465 -12.10 -1.46 3.46
C GLY A 465 -11.62 -2.67 2.66
N LEU A 466 -11.53 -3.83 3.32
CA LEU A 466 -11.17 -5.13 2.73
C LEU A 466 -12.30 -6.15 2.92
N PRO A 467 -12.50 -7.11 2.00
CA PRO A 467 -13.45 -8.20 2.18
C PRO A 467 -12.92 -9.21 3.20
N SER A 468 -13.81 -10.00 3.83
CA SER A 468 -13.43 -10.98 4.86
C SER A 468 -12.41 -12.01 4.36
N SER A 469 -12.45 -12.38 3.07
CA SER A 469 -11.48 -13.31 2.47
C SER A 469 -10.06 -12.75 2.36
N GLU A 470 -9.91 -11.42 2.22
CA GLU A 470 -8.58 -10.80 2.24
C GLU A 470 -8.09 -10.61 3.67
N LEU A 471 -9.00 -10.25 4.57
CA LEU A 471 -8.67 -10.11 5.99
C LEU A 471 -8.26 -11.45 6.62
N SER A 472 -8.80 -12.58 6.16
CA SER A 472 -8.35 -13.90 6.64
C SER A 472 -6.90 -14.21 6.24
N ILE A 473 -6.47 -13.77 5.05
CA ILE A 473 -5.07 -13.92 4.60
C ILE A 473 -4.18 -13.01 5.45
N LEU A 474 -4.57 -11.75 5.63
CA LEU A 474 -3.82 -10.79 6.44
C LEU A 474 -3.74 -11.18 7.91
N SER A 475 -4.79 -11.82 8.44
CA SER A 475 -4.83 -12.34 9.82
C SER A 475 -3.73 -13.38 10.11
N GLY A 476 -3.19 -14.03 9.07
CA GLY A 476 -2.02 -14.90 9.21
C GLY A 476 -0.73 -14.14 9.55
N GLN A 477 -0.68 -12.84 9.24
CA GLN A 477 0.50 -11.99 9.41
C GLN A 477 0.36 -10.92 10.50
N LEU A 478 -0.86 -10.46 10.73
CA LEU A 478 -1.19 -9.46 11.73
C LEU A 478 -2.42 -9.89 12.49
N TRP A 479 -2.39 -9.76 13.81
CA TRP A 479 -3.56 -10.06 14.61
C TRP A 479 -4.59 -8.93 14.53
N PHE A 480 -5.83 -9.28 14.16
CA PHE A 480 -6.99 -8.39 14.21
C PHE A 480 -7.98 -8.89 15.26
N SER A 481 -8.46 -7.98 16.11
CA SER A 481 -9.57 -8.31 17.00
C SER A 481 -10.87 -8.52 16.19
N PRO A 482 -11.85 -9.27 16.71
CA PRO A 482 -13.16 -9.42 16.05
C PRO A 482 -13.83 -8.08 15.72
N ALA A 483 -13.65 -7.07 16.59
CA ALA A 483 -14.18 -5.73 16.39
C ALA A 483 -13.46 -4.98 15.25
N GLU A 484 -12.13 -5.07 15.18
CA GLU A 484 -11.34 -4.49 14.08
C GLU A 484 -11.71 -5.13 12.75
N ALA A 485 -11.80 -6.47 12.73
CA ALA A 485 -12.19 -7.24 11.55
C ALA A 485 -13.57 -6.84 11.03
N GLN A 486 -14.53 -6.67 11.93
CA GLN A 486 -15.87 -6.21 11.59
C GLN A 486 -15.87 -4.78 11.04
N MET A 487 -15.07 -3.87 11.61
CA MET A 487 -14.94 -2.50 11.11
C MET A 487 -14.38 -2.48 9.68
N ILE A 488 -13.23 -3.12 9.45
CA ILE A 488 -12.58 -3.20 8.13
C ILE A 488 -13.53 -3.80 7.08
N THR A 489 -14.19 -4.91 7.43
CA THR A 489 -15.18 -5.55 6.55
C THR A 489 -16.40 -4.67 6.30
N SER A 490 -16.81 -3.84 7.26
CA SER A 490 -17.94 -2.92 7.06
C SER A 490 -17.61 -1.80 6.06
N TRP A 491 -16.34 -1.43 5.93
CA TRP A 491 -15.87 -0.37 5.05
C TRP A 491 -15.71 -0.84 3.59
N SER A 492 -15.55 -2.14 3.33
CA SER A 492 -15.51 -2.67 1.96
C SER A 492 -16.88 -2.72 1.28
N LYS A 493 -17.97 -2.49 2.03
CA LYS A 493 -19.31 -2.50 1.46
C LYS A 493 -19.51 -1.34 0.49
N GLY A 494 -20.01 -1.65 -0.71
CA GLY A 494 -20.42 -0.65 -1.68
C GLY A 494 -21.50 0.28 -1.13
N ALA A 495 -21.62 1.47 -1.71
CA ALA A 495 -22.67 2.40 -1.30
C ALA A 495 -24.05 1.76 -1.53
N PRO A 496 -24.96 1.75 -0.54
CA PRO A 496 -26.28 1.18 -0.72
C PRO A 496 -27.03 1.95 -1.82
N PRO A 497 -27.78 1.26 -2.69
CA PRO A 497 -28.53 1.92 -3.77
C PRO A 497 -29.54 2.90 -3.15
N LYS A 498 -29.33 4.19 -3.36
CA LYS A 498 -30.29 5.24 -3.01
C LYS A 498 -31.25 5.43 -4.19
N ARG A 499 -32.56 5.58 -3.92
CA ARG A 499 -33.50 6.14 -4.91
C ARG A 499 -33.16 7.61 -5.12
N SER A 500 -32.32 7.92 -6.10
CA SER A 500 -31.98 9.28 -6.49
C SER A 500 -31.89 9.33 -8.02
N ARG A 501 -32.57 10.32 -8.63
CA ARG A 501 -32.58 10.57 -10.08
C ARG A 501 -31.79 11.85 -10.45
N THR A 502 -30.69 12.14 -9.72
CA THR A 502 -29.83 13.37 -9.76
C THR A 502 -30.53 14.58 -9.09
N ARG A 503 -29.91 15.41 -8.23
CA ARG A 503 -28.64 16.18 -8.27
C ARG A 503 -27.87 16.10 -6.92
N GLY A 504 -26.54 15.98 -6.94
CA GLY A 504 -25.65 15.95 -5.75
C GLY A 504 -25.46 14.58 -5.07
N ALA A 505 -26.18 13.55 -5.50
CA ALA A 505 -26.18 12.24 -4.85
C ALA A 505 -25.04 11.32 -5.35
N LYS A 506 -23.78 11.67 -5.08
CA LYS A 506 -22.75 10.63 -5.03
C LYS A 506 -23.04 9.80 -3.78
N ALA A 507 -23.49 8.56 -3.98
CA ALA A 507 -23.58 7.62 -2.86
C ALA A 507 -22.15 7.30 -2.42
N THR A 508 -21.66 8.02 -1.41
CA THR A 508 -20.32 7.81 -0.87
C THR A 508 -20.26 6.42 -0.24
N PRO A 509 -19.33 5.55 -0.65
CA PRO A 509 -19.13 4.28 0.02
C PRO A 509 -18.91 4.54 1.52
N PRO A 510 -19.55 3.78 2.42
CA PRO A 510 -19.44 3.99 3.86
C PRO A 510 -17.99 3.88 4.37
N GLY A 511 -17.11 3.19 3.63
CA GLY A 511 -15.69 3.08 3.94
C GLY A 511 -14.77 4.12 3.28
N ARG A 512 -15.29 5.08 2.51
CA ARG A 512 -14.44 6.06 1.83
C ARG A 512 -13.70 6.92 2.86
N GLY A 513 -12.38 6.94 2.77
CA GLY A 513 -11.50 7.65 3.69
C GLY A 513 -11.40 6.98 5.06
N ARG A 514 -11.85 5.74 5.24
CA ARG A 514 -11.69 5.01 6.50
C ARG A 514 -10.59 3.99 6.40
N PHE A 515 -9.67 4.03 7.36
CA PHE A 515 -8.51 3.15 7.43
C PHE A 515 -8.27 2.67 8.85
N MET A 516 -7.73 1.47 8.99
CA MET A 516 -7.22 0.92 10.24
C MET A 516 -5.69 0.98 10.18
N ILE A 517 -5.07 1.72 11.09
CA ILE A 517 -3.60 1.77 11.20
C ILE A 517 -3.17 0.78 12.27
N LYS A 518 -2.31 -0.18 11.92
CA LYS A 518 -1.73 -1.16 12.84
C LYS A 518 -0.22 -0.87 13.00
N PRO A 519 0.21 -0.22 14.11
CA PRO A 519 1.62 0.10 14.37
C PRO A 519 2.43 -1.10 14.86
N SER A 520 1.81 -2.07 15.51
CA SER A 520 2.51 -3.21 16.11
C SER A 520 1.87 -4.53 15.74
N LYS A 521 2.71 -5.58 15.73
CA LYS A 521 2.34 -6.97 15.45
C LYS A 521 2.01 -7.76 16.70
N ASP A 522 2.19 -7.17 17.89
CA ASP A 522 1.95 -7.77 19.20
C ASP A 522 0.46 -7.91 19.58
N GLY A 523 -0.45 -7.62 18.65
CA GLY A 523 -1.89 -7.63 18.89
C GLY A 523 -2.40 -6.34 19.54
N SER A 524 -1.58 -5.29 19.63
CA SER A 524 -2.03 -3.97 20.04
C SER A 524 -3.24 -3.51 19.22
N PRO A 525 -4.19 -2.81 19.87
CA PRO A 525 -5.34 -2.23 19.18
C PRO A 525 -4.89 -1.33 18.02
N GLY A 526 -5.51 -1.52 16.86
CA GLY A 526 -5.34 -0.61 15.73
C GLY A 526 -6.03 0.73 15.97
N VAL A 527 -5.59 1.75 15.23
CA VAL A 527 -6.15 3.10 15.25
C VAL A 527 -7.06 3.27 14.01
N PRO A 528 -8.40 3.17 14.16
CA PRO A 528 -9.31 3.43 13.06
C PRO A 528 -9.42 4.94 12.82
N VAL A 529 -8.98 5.40 11.63
CA VAL A 529 -8.99 6.80 11.21
C VAL A 529 -9.98 7.04 10.08
N GLN A 530 -10.71 8.15 10.17
CA GLN A 530 -11.42 8.79 9.07
C GLN A 530 -10.55 9.95 8.58
N THR A 531 -10.07 9.87 7.34
CA THR A 531 -9.35 10.94 6.67
C THR A 531 -10.25 12.16 6.57
N VAL A 532 -9.72 13.31 6.98
CA VAL A 532 -10.39 14.61 6.89
C VAL A 532 -9.57 15.50 5.96
N LEU A 533 -10.25 16.11 4.99
CA LEU A 533 -9.64 17.10 4.12
C LEU A 533 -9.80 18.49 4.71
N MET A 534 -8.70 19.25 4.73
CA MET A 534 -8.66 20.64 5.11
C MET A 534 -9.28 21.50 4.00
N PRO A 535 -9.82 22.69 4.32
CA PRO A 535 -10.44 23.57 3.33
C PRO A 535 -9.54 23.88 2.13
N SER A 536 -8.25 24.13 2.38
CA SER A 536 -7.25 24.38 1.33
C SER A 536 -7.06 23.17 0.40
N GLU A 537 -7.10 21.95 0.94
CA GLU A 537 -6.97 20.72 0.13
C GLU A 537 -8.16 20.53 -0.82
N VAL A 538 -9.34 20.98 -0.40
CA VAL A 538 -10.57 20.94 -1.20
C VAL A 538 -10.56 22.05 -2.25
N GLU A 539 -10.21 23.27 -1.86
CA GLU A 539 -10.15 24.44 -2.75
C GLU A 539 -9.15 24.25 -3.89
N LEU A 540 -7.95 23.76 -3.56
CA LEU A 540 -6.90 23.46 -4.54
C LEU A 540 -7.14 22.15 -5.31
N ARG A 541 -8.27 21.46 -5.04
CA ARG A 541 -8.66 20.19 -5.68
C ARG A 541 -7.55 19.14 -5.66
N LEU A 542 -6.70 19.13 -4.61
CA LEU A 542 -5.50 18.28 -4.53
C LEU A 542 -5.81 16.80 -4.71
N HIS A 543 -7.02 16.40 -4.31
CA HIS A 543 -7.43 15.01 -4.27
C HIS A 543 -8.45 14.61 -5.33
N ASP A 544 -8.81 15.51 -6.24
CA ASP A 544 -9.84 15.21 -7.24
C ASP A 544 -9.26 14.44 -8.43
N THR A 545 -9.63 13.15 -8.51
CA THR A 545 -9.26 12.27 -9.62
C THR A 545 -10.35 12.19 -10.69
N ASN A 546 -11.47 12.90 -10.53
CA ASN A 546 -12.63 12.83 -11.43
C ASN A 546 -12.75 14.03 -12.38
N ALA A 547 -11.66 14.78 -12.63
CA ALA A 547 -11.68 15.94 -13.52
C ALA A 547 -12.32 15.61 -14.89
N ARG A 548 -12.04 14.43 -15.45
CA ARG A 548 -12.62 13.97 -16.74
C ARG A 548 -14.13 13.72 -16.71
N PHE A 549 -14.73 13.61 -15.53
CA PHE A 549 -16.17 13.40 -15.35
C PHE A 549 -16.90 14.68 -14.94
N GLU A 550 -16.24 15.84 -14.90
CA GLU A 550 -16.88 17.12 -14.52
C GLU A 550 -18.10 17.41 -15.39
N ALA A 551 -17.97 17.37 -16.72
CA ALA A 551 -19.09 17.59 -17.65
C ALA A 551 -20.25 16.59 -17.44
N PHE A 552 -19.93 15.32 -17.16
CA PHE A 552 -20.94 14.29 -16.88
C PHE A 552 -21.71 14.57 -15.58
N PHE A 553 -21.02 15.08 -14.55
CA PHE A 553 -21.66 15.48 -13.31
C PHE A 553 -22.39 16.83 -13.41
N GLU A 554 -21.96 17.71 -14.32
CA GLU A 554 -22.63 18.96 -14.67
C GLU A 554 -23.94 18.73 -15.45
N GLU A 555 -24.01 17.76 -16.36
CA GLU A 555 -25.28 17.38 -17.01
C GLU A 555 -26.35 16.93 -15.99
N GLY A 556 -25.93 16.27 -14.91
CA GLY A 556 -26.78 15.94 -13.77
C GLY A 556 -27.21 17.14 -12.91
N THR A 557 -26.75 18.35 -13.25
CA THR A 557 -27.15 19.62 -12.62
C THR A 557 -28.13 20.43 -13.46
N VAL A 558 -28.55 19.97 -14.64
CA VAL A 558 -29.61 20.63 -15.41
C VAL A 558 -30.85 19.73 -15.45
N ALA A 559 -31.54 19.65 -14.30
CA ALA A 559 -32.95 19.25 -14.18
C ALA A 559 -33.48 19.68 -12.81
#